data_AF-A0A7Y3J0D2-F1
#
_entry.id   AF-A0A7Y3J0D2-F1
#
_cell.length_a   1.000
_cell.length_b   1.000
_cell.length_c   1.000
_cell.angle_alpha   90.00
_cell.angle_beta   90.00
_cell.angle_gamma   90.00
#
_symmetry.space_group_name_H-M   'P 1'
#
loop_
_entity.id
_entity.type
_entity.pdbx_description
1 polymer ?
#
loop_
_entity_poly.entity_id
_entity_poly.type
_entity_poly.pdbx_seq_one_letter_code
_entity_poly.pdbx_strand_id
1 'polypeptide(L)'
;MNPYVVLEIPSDSDLKTIKAAFRKKIKALHPDTRGEVSADRLSEVHKLIEAYELLTDPERQKTYVPPPTPRREEFNYRDWLSQRDDDESRAKLIFYDVLRERSPEAVELYARMTKERTFALERLLGREDFMDCAFMLALEYERQADFVQACRLFLRIGELEKERPFFRHFFVEVEEHLLNLLTLRITWQLSPADLAATIHEALALPLHSRTQATLYGFLAELYHNHGEGLAARQSWQKAKSLNPKDKFVKKWARVLGISMNFGISLIF
;
A
#
# COMPACT_ATOMS: atom_id res chain seq x y z
N MET A 1 -2.19 -26.52 36.70
CA MET A 1 -2.27 -26.92 35.28
C MET A 1 -3.70 -26.76 34.82
N ASN A 2 -3.97 -26.22 33.61
CA ASN A 2 -5.34 -26.12 33.09
C ASN A 2 -5.69 -27.36 32.24
N PRO A 3 -6.61 -28.24 32.67
CA PRO A 3 -6.87 -29.52 32.02
C PRO A 3 -7.55 -29.34 30.64
N TYR A 4 -8.31 -28.26 30.44
CA TYR A 4 -8.90 -27.91 29.15
C TYR A 4 -7.84 -27.48 28.14
N VAL A 5 -6.82 -26.74 28.59
CA VAL A 5 -5.67 -26.37 27.74
C VAL A 5 -4.80 -27.59 27.41
N VAL A 6 -4.60 -28.49 28.38
CA VAL A 6 -3.84 -29.73 28.17
C VAL A 6 -4.53 -30.64 27.15
N LEU A 7 -5.86 -30.71 27.18
CA LEU A 7 -6.65 -31.45 26.18
C LEU A 7 -6.90 -30.67 24.89
N GLU A 8 -6.55 -29.37 24.84
CA GLU A 8 -6.84 -28.43 23.73
C GLU A 8 -8.34 -28.36 23.37
N ILE A 9 -9.18 -28.21 24.40
CA ILE A 9 -10.63 -28.16 24.25
C ILE A 9 -11.22 -26.92 24.94
N PRO A 10 -12.38 -26.41 24.49
CA PRO A 10 -13.14 -25.38 25.20
C PRO A 10 -13.52 -25.79 26.63
N SER A 11 -13.64 -24.81 27.53
CA SER A 11 -14.00 -25.04 28.95
C SER A 11 -15.42 -25.59 29.16
N ASP A 12 -16.29 -25.42 28.18
CA ASP A 12 -17.69 -25.88 28.14
C ASP A 12 -17.87 -27.21 27.38
N SER A 13 -16.76 -27.91 27.07
CA SER A 13 -16.78 -29.17 26.33
C SER A 13 -17.51 -30.28 27.09
N ASP A 14 -18.32 -31.05 26.36
CA ASP A 14 -19.02 -32.22 26.90
C ASP A 14 -18.08 -33.43 27.12
N LEU A 15 -18.57 -34.42 27.89
CA LEU A 15 -17.81 -35.63 28.22
C LEU A 15 -17.40 -36.42 26.97
N LYS A 16 -18.21 -36.37 25.91
CA LYS A 16 -17.92 -37.04 24.63
C LYS A 16 -16.71 -36.41 23.96
N THR A 17 -16.64 -35.08 23.93
CA THR A 17 -15.53 -34.29 23.38
C THR A 17 -14.26 -34.49 24.20
N ILE A 18 -14.34 -34.46 25.53
CA ILE A 18 -13.21 -34.73 26.44
C ILE A 18 -12.60 -36.11 26.14
N LYS A 19 -13.44 -37.16 26.06
CA LYS A 19 -13.00 -38.54 25.76
C LYS A 19 -12.40 -38.67 24.37
N ALA A 20 -12.96 -37.98 23.37
CA ALA A 20 -12.43 -38.01 22.01
C ALA A 20 -11.06 -37.33 21.91
N ALA A 21 -10.91 -36.16 22.55
CA ALA A 21 -9.66 -35.40 22.59
C ALA A 21 -8.54 -36.18 23.29
N PHE A 22 -8.83 -36.80 24.44
CA PHE A 22 -7.86 -37.64 25.16
C PHE A 22 -7.36 -38.81 24.31
N ARG A 23 -8.26 -39.58 23.68
CA ARG A 23 -7.88 -40.69 22.80
C ARG A 23 -7.01 -40.24 21.63
N LYS A 24 -7.35 -39.09 21.02
CA LYS A 24 -6.58 -38.51 19.91
C LYS A 24 -5.15 -38.15 20.36
N LYS A 25 -5.01 -37.51 21.52
CA LYS A 25 -3.71 -37.08 22.05
C LYS A 25 -2.84 -38.24 22.54
N ILE A 26 -3.40 -39.20 23.27
CA ILE A 26 -2.67 -40.41 23.70
C ILE A 26 -2.14 -41.17 22.49
N LYS A 27 -2.95 -41.34 21.44
CA LYS A 27 -2.52 -42.01 20.21
C LYS A 27 -1.35 -41.28 19.53
N ALA A 28 -1.37 -39.95 19.52
CA ALA A 28 -0.28 -39.14 18.95
C ALA A 28 1.03 -39.20 19.76
N LEU A 29 0.94 -39.45 21.07
CA LEU A 29 2.08 -39.54 21.99
C LEU A 29 2.59 -40.98 22.19
N HIS A 30 1.93 -41.99 21.61
CA HIS A 30 2.29 -43.39 21.80
C HIS A 30 3.64 -43.73 21.14
N PRO A 31 4.53 -44.51 21.79
CA PRO A 31 5.86 -44.86 21.27
C PRO A 31 5.85 -45.54 19.89
N ASP A 32 4.80 -46.31 19.56
CA ASP A 32 4.64 -46.91 18.21
C ASP A 32 4.60 -45.89 17.07
N THR A 33 4.28 -44.62 17.34
CA THR A 33 4.10 -43.61 16.29
C THR A 33 5.35 -42.74 16.10
N ARG A 34 6.30 -42.72 17.06
CA ARG A 34 7.43 -41.76 17.07
C ARG A 34 8.77 -42.25 17.67
N GLY A 35 8.94 -43.53 18.00
CA GLY A 35 10.22 -44.06 18.51
C GLY A 35 10.54 -43.70 19.98
N GLU A 36 11.82 -43.83 20.37
CA GLU A 36 12.37 -43.83 21.76
C GLU A 36 11.68 -42.90 22.75
N VAL A 37 11.25 -43.43 23.91
CA VAL A 37 10.54 -42.68 24.95
C VAL A 37 11.50 -41.77 25.73
N SER A 38 11.33 -40.45 25.60
CA SER A 38 12.07 -39.46 26.40
C SER A 38 11.35 -39.12 27.71
N ALA A 39 12.09 -38.64 28.71
CA ALA A 39 11.53 -38.22 30.00
C ALA A 39 10.44 -37.13 29.86
N ASP A 40 10.60 -36.21 28.89
CA ASP A 40 9.61 -35.17 28.59
C ASP A 40 8.28 -35.78 28.09
N ARG A 41 8.34 -36.82 27.26
CA ARG A 41 7.13 -37.50 26.77
C ARG A 41 6.37 -38.22 27.88
N LEU A 42 7.09 -38.85 28.81
CA LEU A 42 6.46 -39.44 29.99
C LEU A 42 5.76 -38.38 30.84
N SER A 43 6.37 -37.19 30.99
CA SER A 43 5.76 -36.06 31.67
C SER A 43 4.50 -35.57 30.95
N GLU A 44 4.52 -35.46 29.62
CA GLU A 44 3.37 -35.06 28.82
C GLU A 44 2.21 -36.06 28.89
N VAL A 45 2.51 -37.36 28.82
CA VAL A 45 1.51 -38.42 28.98
C VAL A 45 0.90 -38.39 30.38
N HIS A 46 1.71 -38.21 31.42
CA HIS A 46 1.23 -38.11 32.80
C HIS A 46 0.28 -36.91 32.98
N LYS A 47 0.64 -35.74 32.46
CA LYS A 47 -0.22 -34.54 32.45
C LYS A 47 -1.52 -34.78 31.69
N LEU A 48 -1.46 -35.48 30.57
CA LEU A 48 -2.65 -35.79 29.76
C LEU A 48 -3.61 -36.72 30.50
N ILE A 49 -3.10 -37.71 31.23
CA ILE A 49 -3.89 -38.61 32.08
C ILE A 49 -4.52 -37.82 33.24
N GLU A 50 -3.74 -37.03 33.96
CA GLU A 50 -4.22 -36.22 35.09
C GLU A 50 -5.34 -35.25 34.67
N ALA A 51 -5.18 -34.60 33.50
CA ALA A 51 -6.21 -33.72 32.94
C ALA A 51 -7.51 -34.46 32.60
N TYR A 52 -7.40 -35.67 32.03
CA TYR A 52 -8.54 -36.49 31.68
C TYR A 52 -9.27 -37.02 32.92
N GLU A 53 -8.55 -37.52 33.92
CA GLU A 53 -9.11 -38.00 35.19
C GLU A 53 -9.87 -36.90 35.93
N LEU A 54 -9.30 -35.69 35.98
CA LEU A 54 -9.95 -34.54 36.61
C LEU A 54 -11.25 -34.14 35.89
N LEU A 55 -11.25 -34.14 34.55
CA LEU A 55 -12.42 -33.71 33.76
C LEU A 55 -13.49 -34.77 33.56
N THR A 56 -13.18 -36.05 33.82
CA THR A 56 -14.16 -37.13 33.74
C THR A 56 -14.82 -37.46 35.08
N ASP A 57 -14.26 -37.01 36.19
CA ASP A 57 -14.86 -37.08 37.52
C ASP A 57 -15.79 -35.88 37.76
N PRO A 58 -17.13 -36.08 37.86
CA PRO A 58 -18.10 -35.00 37.99
C PRO A 58 -17.90 -34.11 39.23
N GLU A 59 -17.40 -34.67 40.33
CA GLU A 59 -17.23 -33.92 41.58
C GLU A 59 -15.92 -33.12 41.57
N ARG A 60 -14.86 -33.69 41.00
CA ARG A 60 -13.59 -32.96 40.79
C ARG A 60 -13.73 -31.88 39.72
N GLN A 61 -14.51 -32.11 38.66
CA GLN A 61 -14.76 -31.13 37.62
C GLN A 61 -15.55 -29.92 38.15
N LYS A 62 -16.58 -30.13 38.98
CA LYS A 62 -17.38 -29.04 39.58
C LYS A 62 -16.57 -28.16 40.53
N THR A 63 -15.64 -28.76 41.28
CA THR A 63 -14.81 -28.06 42.28
C THR A 63 -13.55 -27.45 41.68
N TYR A 64 -13.24 -27.76 40.42
CA TYR A 64 -12.07 -27.24 39.74
C TYR A 64 -12.27 -25.77 39.36
N VAL A 65 -11.47 -24.90 39.98
CA VAL A 65 -11.32 -23.49 39.58
C VAL A 65 -10.07 -23.38 38.71
N PRO A 66 -10.19 -23.00 37.42
CA PRO A 66 -9.01 -22.81 36.58
C PRO A 66 -8.10 -21.73 37.21
N PRO A 67 -6.78 -21.96 37.29
CA PRO A 67 -5.88 -20.86 37.61
C PRO A 67 -6.09 -19.76 36.57
N PRO A 68 -6.01 -18.47 36.95
CA PRO A 68 -6.11 -17.38 35.99
C PRO A 68 -5.12 -17.67 34.86
N THR A 69 -5.64 -17.77 33.64
CA THR A 69 -4.77 -17.88 32.48
C THR A 69 -3.92 -16.61 32.47
N PRO A 70 -2.58 -16.69 32.44
CA PRO A 70 -1.80 -15.50 32.17
C PRO A 70 -2.36 -14.94 30.86
N ARG A 71 -2.88 -13.70 30.88
CA ARG A 71 -3.14 -12.98 29.65
C ARG A 71 -1.82 -13.00 28.91
N ARG A 72 -1.73 -13.78 27.82
CA ARG A 72 -0.65 -13.57 26.88
C ARG A 72 -0.80 -12.11 26.49
N GLU A 73 0.18 -11.27 26.83
CA GLU A 73 0.24 -9.93 26.28
C GLU A 73 0.14 -10.11 24.77
N GLU A 74 -0.99 -9.68 24.19
CA GLU A 74 -1.17 -9.74 22.76
C GLU A 74 -0.04 -8.91 22.15
N PHE A 75 0.82 -9.57 21.37
CA PHE A 75 1.95 -8.90 20.76
C PHE A 75 1.43 -7.80 19.81
N ASN A 76 1.57 -6.54 20.22
CA ASN A 76 1.21 -5.41 19.39
C ASN A 76 2.38 -5.10 18.44
N TYR A 77 2.25 -5.58 17.19
CA TYR A 77 3.28 -5.40 16.16
C TYR A 77 3.60 -3.92 15.90
N ARG A 78 2.61 -3.03 15.98
CA ARG A 78 2.84 -1.59 15.78
C ARG A 78 3.66 -0.99 16.91
N ASP A 79 3.33 -1.32 18.15
CA ASP A 79 4.07 -0.82 19.32
C ASP A 79 5.50 -1.37 19.32
N TRP A 80 5.66 -2.63 18.91
CA TRP A 80 6.97 -3.23 18.71
C TRP A 80 7.80 -2.49 17.64
N LEU A 81 7.19 -2.06 16.52
CA LEU A 81 7.87 -1.26 15.50
C LEU A 81 8.18 0.17 15.97
N SER A 82 7.27 0.81 16.72
CA SER A 82 7.40 2.22 17.12
C SER A 82 8.53 2.45 18.13
N GLN A 83 8.81 1.46 18.97
CA GLN A 83 9.90 1.48 19.96
C GLN A 83 11.29 1.35 19.33
N ARG A 84 11.39 0.91 18.08
CA ARG A 84 12.66 0.69 17.38
C ARG A 84 13.05 1.91 16.57
N ASP A 85 14.36 2.18 16.50
CA ASP A 85 14.90 3.35 15.79
C ASP A 85 15.70 3.02 14.53
N ASP A 86 15.73 1.75 14.13
CA ASP A 86 16.34 1.33 12.87
C ASP A 86 15.43 1.64 11.67
N ASP A 87 16.05 2.00 10.55
CA ASP A 87 15.35 2.43 9.33
C ASP A 87 14.38 1.37 8.79
N GLU A 88 14.72 0.08 8.92
CA GLU A 88 13.88 -1.03 8.48
C GLU A 88 12.55 -1.08 9.26
N SER A 89 12.62 -0.92 10.58
CA SER A 89 11.45 -0.87 11.46
C SER A 89 10.62 0.40 11.20
N ARG A 90 11.27 1.54 10.94
CA ARG A 90 10.56 2.78 10.53
C ARG A 90 9.84 2.61 9.19
N ALA A 91 10.47 1.98 8.20
CA ALA A 91 9.84 1.69 6.92
C ALA A 91 8.64 0.76 7.06
N LYS A 92 8.78 -0.33 7.84
CA LYS A 92 7.66 -1.24 8.16
C LYS A 92 6.54 -0.55 8.91
N LEU A 93 6.85 0.40 9.79
CA LEU A 93 5.86 1.18 10.53
C LEU A 93 5.08 2.12 9.59
N ILE A 94 5.76 2.84 8.70
CA ILE A 94 5.12 3.67 7.67
C ILE A 94 4.16 2.82 6.84
N PHE A 95 4.64 1.68 6.33
CA PHE A 95 3.81 0.80 5.51
C PHE A 95 2.61 0.25 6.29
N TYR A 96 2.84 -0.18 7.54
CA TYR A 96 1.78 -0.68 8.42
C TYR A 96 0.71 0.37 8.70
N ASP A 97 1.11 1.60 9.03
CA ASP A 97 0.19 2.68 9.37
C ASP A 97 -0.63 3.13 8.14
N VAL A 98 0.01 3.21 6.97
CA VAL A 98 -0.65 3.46 5.69
C VAL A 98 -1.73 2.42 5.39
N LEU A 99 -1.43 1.12 5.55
CA LEU A 99 -2.39 0.04 5.29
C LEU A 99 -3.56 -0.02 6.27
N ARG A 100 -3.43 0.63 7.44
CA ARG A 100 -4.44 0.64 8.52
C ARG A 100 -5.16 1.98 8.64
N GLU A 101 -5.12 2.80 7.59
CA GLU A 101 -5.76 4.13 7.52
C GLU A 101 -5.26 5.11 8.61
N ARG A 102 -4.06 4.88 9.16
CA ARG A 102 -3.34 5.82 10.05
C ARG A 102 -2.39 6.68 9.23
N SER A 103 -2.92 7.22 8.15
CA SER A 103 -2.16 7.88 7.09
C SER A 103 -1.46 9.17 7.54
N PRO A 104 -2.03 10.04 8.41
CA PRO A 104 -1.31 11.23 8.90
C PRO A 104 0.00 10.92 9.60
N GLU A 105 -0.01 9.96 10.53
CA GLU A 105 1.16 9.57 11.30
C GLU A 105 2.24 8.95 10.41
N ALA A 106 1.82 8.20 9.39
CA ALA A 106 2.74 7.62 8.43
C ALA A 106 3.40 8.69 7.55
N VAL A 107 2.66 9.70 7.11
CA VAL A 107 3.20 10.83 6.33
C VAL A 107 4.16 11.66 7.18
N GLU A 108 3.81 11.97 8.42
CA GLU A 108 4.71 12.70 9.33
C GLU A 108 6.01 11.93 9.57
N LEU A 109 5.90 10.62 9.83
CA LEU A 109 7.06 9.77 10.01
C LEU A 109 7.90 9.70 8.72
N TYR A 110 7.28 9.52 7.57
CA TYR A 110 7.97 9.49 6.28
C TYR A 110 8.71 10.81 5.99
N ALA A 111 8.05 11.95 6.15
CA ALA A 111 8.64 13.28 5.95
C ALA A 111 9.82 13.55 6.91
N ARG A 112 9.70 13.12 8.17
CA ARG A 112 10.81 13.22 9.14
C ARG A 112 12.00 12.37 8.71
N MET A 113 11.75 11.11 8.36
CA MET A 113 12.81 10.16 8.00
C MET A 113 13.56 10.59 6.74
N THR A 114 12.87 11.10 5.72
CA THR A 114 13.50 11.59 4.48
C THR A 114 14.31 12.88 4.68
N LYS A 115 13.98 13.69 5.70
CA LYS A 115 14.69 14.93 6.01
C LYS A 115 15.93 14.72 6.87
N GLU A 116 15.88 13.82 7.84
CA GLU A 116 16.91 13.68 8.88
C GLU A 116 18.00 12.66 8.55
N ARG A 117 17.73 11.73 7.63
CA ARG A 117 18.62 10.59 7.36
C ARG A 117 18.74 10.31 5.87
N THR A 118 19.70 9.48 5.49
CA THR A 118 19.75 8.82 4.17
C THR A 118 18.69 7.71 4.12
N PHE A 119 17.43 8.07 4.33
CA PHE A 119 16.30 7.14 4.34
C PHE A 119 15.75 6.98 2.93
N ALA A 120 15.75 5.74 2.43
CA ALA A 120 15.21 5.39 1.13
C ALA A 120 14.16 4.29 1.31
N LEU A 121 12.89 4.68 1.40
CA LEU A 121 11.77 3.76 1.61
C LEU A 121 11.74 2.65 0.55
N GLU A 122 12.02 3.00 -0.70
CA GLU A 122 12.10 2.06 -1.84
C GLU A 122 13.18 0.98 -1.68
N ARG A 123 14.27 1.27 -0.95
CA ARG A 123 15.31 0.27 -0.68
C ARG A 123 14.90 -0.68 0.45
N LEU A 124 14.01 -0.24 1.34
CA LEU A 124 13.65 -0.92 2.59
C LEU A 124 12.37 -1.75 2.47
N LEU A 125 11.41 -1.26 1.68
CA LEU A 125 10.22 -2.00 1.24
C LEU A 125 10.52 -2.48 -0.17
N GLY A 126 10.41 -3.77 -0.46
CA GLY A 126 10.67 -4.27 -1.81
C GLY A 126 9.88 -3.48 -2.86
N ARG A 127 10.34 -3.46 -4.12
CA ARG A 127 9.80 -2.58 -5.18
C ARG A 127 8.27 -2.51 -5.23
N GLU A 128 7.58 -3.64 -5.14
CA GLU A 128 6.10 -3.71 -5.21
C GLU A 128 5.43 -3.14 -3.95
N ASP A 129 5.90 -3.55 -2.76
CA ASP A 129 5.46 -2.97 -1.48
C ASP A 129 5.70 -1.46 -1.42
N PHE A 130 6.82 -0.99 -1.96
CA PHE A 130 7.10 0.44 -2.08
C PHE A 130 6.11 1.13 -3.01
N MET A 131 5.78 0.56 -4.18
CA MET A 131 4.82 1.18 -5.10
C MET A 131 3.43 1.30 -4.47
N ASP A 132 2.95 0.26 -3.78
CA ASP A 132 1.68 0.31 -3.04
C ASP A 132 1.73 1.34 -1.89
N CYS A 133 2.82 1.35 -1.13
CA CYS A 133 3.02 2.31 -0.04
C CYS A 133 3.09 3.76 -0.55
N ALA A 134 3.85 3.99 -1.62
CA ALA A 134 4.04 5.31 -2.23
C ALA A 134 2.73 5.84 -2.80
N PHE A 135 1.88 4.98 -3.39
CA PHE A 135 0.58 5.38 -3.90
C PHE A 135 -0.29 5.93 -2.76
N MET A 136 -0.38 5.19 -1.66
CA MET A 136 -1.18 5.60 -0.51
C MET A 136 -0.60 6.82 0.23
N LEU A 137 0.73 6.95 0.32
CA LEU A 137 1.38 8.16 0.82
C LEU A 137 1.07 9.38 -0.06
N ALA A 138 1.07 9.21 -1.39
CA ALA A 138 0.75 10.28 -2.33
C ALA A 138 -0.70 10.77 -2.16
N LEU A 139 -1.65 9.84 -2.00
CA LEU A 139 -3.05 10.16 -1.69
C LEU A 139 -3.19 10.96 -0.39
N GLU A 140 -2.43 10.60 0.63
CA GLU A 140 -2.46 11.32 1.90
C GLU A 140 -1.86 12.72 1.78
N TYR A 141 -0.75 12.88 1.06
CA TYR A 141 -0.20 14.21 0.74
C TYR A 141 -1.19 15.07 -0.07
N GLU A 142 -1.93 14.47 -1.02
CA GLU A 142 -3.01 15.16 -1.73
C GLU A 142 -4.13 15.62 -0.79
N ARG A 143 -4.46 14.83 0.24
CA ARG A 143 -5.45 15.19 1.27
C ARG A 143 -4.97 16.35 2.13
N GLN A 144 -3.69 16.37 2.48
CA GLN A 144 -3.04 17.43 3.26
C GLN A 144 -2.69 18.68 2.45
N ALA A 145 -2.99 18.67 1.15
CA ALA A 145 -2.67 19.73 0.20
C ALA A 145 -1.17 19.97 -0.06
N ASP A 146 -0.31 19.00 0.23
CA ASP A 146 1.09 19.01 -0.23
C ASP A 146 1.17 18.35 -1.62
N PHE A 147 0.81 19.12 -2.64
CA PHE A 147 0.72 18.62 -4.02
C PHE A 147 2.09 18.32 -4.62
N VAL A 148 3.13 18.99 -4.15
CA VAL A 148 4.51 18.75 -4.62
C VAL A 148 4.96 17.36 -4.20
N GLN A 149 4.82 16.98 -2.93
CA GLN A 149 5.21 15.65 -2.46
C GLN A 149 4.36 14.55 -3.09
N ALA A 150 3.03 14.76 -3.19
CA ALA A 150 2.15 13.82 -3.88
C ALA A 150 2.59 13.59 -5.33
N CYS A 151 2.85 14.67 -6.07
CA CYS A 151 3.29 14.58 -7.47
C CYS A 151 4.62 13.84 -7.61
N ARG A 152 5.59 14.09 -6.72
CA ARG A 152 6.89 13.41 -6.75
C ARG A 152 6.76 11.90 -6.53
N LEU A 153 5.89 11.46 -5.61
CA LEU A 153 5.62 10.04 -5.40
C LEU A 153 4.95 9.40 -6.63
N PHE A 154 3.95 10.04 -7.23
CA PHE A 154 3.32 9.51 -8.44
C PHE A 154 4.27 9.45 -9.64
N LEU A 155 5.14 10.45 -9.82
CA LEU A 155 6.19 10.42 -10.84
C LEU A 155 7.11 9.22 -10.62
N ARG A 156 7.56 9.00 -9.37
CA ARG A 156 8.42 7.85 -9.04
C ARG A 156 7.74 6.51 -9.30
N ILE A 157 6.45 6.39 -8.98
CA ILE A 157 5.64 5.20 -9.32
C ILE A 157 5.63 4.98 -10.84
N GLY A 158 5.44 6.04 -11.62
CA GLY A 158 5.44 5.94 -13.08
C GLY A 158 6.79 5.54 -13.67
N GLU A 159 7.90 6.00 -13.09
CA GLU A 159 9.24 5.55 -13.48
C GLU A 159 9.41 4.06 -13.23
N LEU A 160 9.02 3.58 -12.05
CA LEU A 160 9.07 2.15 -11.72
C LEU A 160 8.16 1.34 -12.64
N GLU A 161 6.95 1.81 -12.93
CA GLU A 161 6.02 1.15 -13.85
C GLU A 161 6.62 1.02 -15.26
N LYS A 162 7.33 2.07 -15.73
CA LYS A 162 8.05 2.06 -17.00
C LYS A 162 9.14 0.99 -17.06
N GLU A 163 9.89 0.83 -15.97
CA GLU A 163 10.96 -0.17 -15.88
C GLU A 163 10.41 -1.60 -15.89
N ARG A 164 9.35 -1.86 -15.10
CA ARG A 164 8.71 -3.17 -15.03
C ARG A 164 7.22 -3.05 -14.66
N PRO A 165 6.28 -3.31 -15.57
CA PRO A 165 4.86 -3.12 -15.28
C PRO A 165 4.35 -3.94 -14.09
N PHE A 166 3.89 -3.27 -13.05
CA PHE A 166 3.30 -3.83 -11.83
C PHE A 166 1.81 -3.49 -11.75
N PHE A 167 1.47 -2.21 -11.82
CA PHE A 167 0.08 -1.74 -11.76
C PHE A 167 -0.72 -2.08 -13.01
N ARG A 168 -0.10 -2.07 -14.20
CA ARG A 168 -0.73 -2.42 -15.48
C ARG A 168 -2.04 -1.64 -15.68
N HIS A 169 -3.18 -2.30 -15.59
CA HIS A 169 -4.49 -1.67 -15.75
C HIS A 169 -4.82 -0.67 -14.64
N PHE A 170 -4.25 -0.83 -13.44
CA PHE A 170 -4.41 0.12 -12.34
C PHE A 170 -3.61 1.41 -12.54
N PHE A 171 -2.62 1.42 -13.46
CA PHE A 171 -1.80 2.61 -13.69
C PHE A 171 -2.62 3.82 -14.15
N VAL A 172 -3.81 3.61 -14.73
CA VAL A 172 -4.74 4.69 -15.09
C VAL A 172 -5.07 5.59 -13.90
N GLU A 173 -5.18 5.02 -12.68
CA GLU A 173 -5.42 5.82 -11.47
C GLU A 173 -4.26 6.78 -11.21
N VAL A 174 -3.01 6.31 -11.33
CA VAL A 174 -1.81 7.16 -11.21
C VAL A 174 -1.82 8.28 -12.26
N GLU A 175 -2.26 7.99 -13.49
CA GLU A 175 -2.40 9.00 -14.53
C GLU A 175 -3.46 10.04 -14.21
N GLU A 176 -4.61 9.63 -13.69
CA GLU A 176 -5.70 10.55 -13.32
C GLU A 176 -5.27 11.48 -12.19
N HIS A 177 -4.58 10.96 -11.17
CA HIS A 177 -3.99 11.74 -10.10
C HIS A 177 -2.93 12.72 -10.60
N LEU A 178 -1.96 12.26 -11.41
CA LEU A 178 -0.95 13.14 -12.03
C LEU A 178 -1.59 14.24 -12.87
N LEU A 179 -2.58 13.89 -13.69
CA LEU A 179 -3.26 14.83 -14.56
C LEU A 179 -3.96 15.92 -13.75
N ASN A 180 -4.70 15.54 -12.72
CA ASN A 180 -5.40 16.47 -11.83
C ASN A 180 -4.42 17.39 -11.08
N LEU A 181 -3.33 16.82 -10.56
CA LEU A 181 -2.30 17.58 -9.86
C LEU A 181 -1.67 18.63 -10.77
N LEU A 182 -1.18 18.21 -11.94
CA LEU A 182 -0.41 19.07 -12.84
C LEU A 182 -1.24 20.13 -13.56
N THR A 183 -2.53 19.85 -13.84
CA THR A 183 -3.38 20.77 -14.59
C THR A 183 -4.21 21.71 -13.71
N LEU A 184 -4.39 21.38 -12.43
CA LEU A 184 -5.28 22.13 -11.53
C LEU A 184 -4.63 22.46 -10.19
N ARG A 185 -4.22 21.45 -9.41
CA ARG A 185 -3.96 21.62 -7.98
C ARG A 185 -2.60 22.26 -7.67
N ILE A 186 -1.53 21.83 -8.36
CA ILE A 186 -0.16 22.25 -8.05
C ILE A 186 0.19 23.66 -8.59
N THR A 187 -0.69 24.24 -9.40
CA THR A 187 -0.45 25.49 -10.15
C THR A 187 -0.10 26.70 -9.27
N TRP A 188 -0.47 26.67 -7.98
CA TRP A 188 -0.18 27.73 -7.01
C TRP A 188 1.06 27.45 -6.13
N GLN A 189 1.61 26.23 -6.19
CA GLN A 189 2.76 25.79 -5.39
C GLN A 189 4.06 25.76 -6.19
N LEU A 190 3.98 25.73 -7.53
CA LEU A 190 5.15 25.74 -8.42
C LEU A 190 5.16 26.99 -9.27
N SER A 191 6.37 27.45 -9.62
CA SER A 191 6.51 28.45 -10.67
C SER A 191 6.07 27.87 -12.02
N PRO A 192 5.65 28.69 -12.98
CA PRO A 192 5.31 28.24 -14.33
C PRO A 192 6.44 27.44 -15.00
N ALA A 193 7.70 27.81 -14.78
CA ALA A 193 8.84 27.09 -15.32
C ALA A 193 9.00 25.71 -14.68
N ASP A 194 8.88 25.61 -13.35
CA ASP A 194 8.99 24.34 -12.62
C ASP A 194 7.81 23.42 -12.96
N LEU A 195 6.61 23.96 -13.14
CA LEU A 195 5.44 23.22 -13.57
C LEU A 195 5.64 22.67 -14.99
N ALA A 196 6.16 23.48 -15.92
CA ALA A 196 6.46 23.01 -17.27
C ALA A 196 7.48 21.87 -17.26
N ALA A 197 8.56 22.01 -16.47
CA ALA A 197 9.57 20.96 -16.29
C ALA A 197 8.96 19.67 -15.72
N THR A 198 8.14 19.79 -14.67
CA THR A 198 7.46 18.65 -14.04
C THR A 198 6.50 17.95 -15.02
N ILE A 199 5.81 18.68 -15.88
CA ILE A 199 4.97 18.08 -16.93
C ILE A 199 5.82 17.32 -17.96
N HIS A 200 7.00 17.82 -18.32
CA HIS A 200 7.93 17.08 -19.20
C HIS A 200 8.44 15.79 -18.56
N GLU A 201 8.71 15.80 -17.25
CA GLU A 201 9.02 14.58 -16.48
C GLU A 201 7.86 13.56 -16.59
N ALA A 202 6.62 14.02 -16.37
CA ALA A 202 5.44 13.17 -16.50
C ALA A 202 5.26 12.62 -17.93
N LEU A 203 5.53 13.42 -18.96
CA LEU A 203 5.43 13.00 -20.37
C LEU A 203 6.49 11.95 -20.77
N ALA A 204 7.53 11.73 -19.97
CA ALA A 204 8.50 10.66 -20.17
C ALA A 204 8.03 9.29 -19.63
N LEU A 205 6.92 9.25 -18.90
CA LEU A 205 6.30 8.06 -18.33
C LEU A 205 5.44 7.31 -19.36
N PRO A 206 5.08 6.03 -19.13
CA PRO A 206 4.26 5.24 -20.06
C PRO A 206 2.76 5.63 -20.02
N LEU A 207 2.46 6.93 -20.11
CA LEU A 207 1.10 7.47 -20.04
C LEU A 207 0.28 7.12 -21.28
N HIS A 208 -1.04 7.00 -21.14
CA HIS A 208 -1.93 6.86 -22.29
C HIS A 208 -1.94 8.13 -23.17
N SER A 209 -2.13 7.95 -24.48
CA SER A 209 -2.14 9.06 -25.46
C SER A 209 -3.15 10.16 -25.12
N ARG A 210 -4.27 9.81 -24.46
CA ARG A 210 -5.27 10.78 -23.99
C ARG A 210 -4.70 11.71 -22.90
N THR A 211 -4.02 11.15 -21.92
CA THR A 211 -3.36 11.88 -20.83
C THR A 211 -2.26 12.77 -21.38
N GLN A 212 -1.39 12.21 -22.24
CA GLN A 212 -0.34 12.96 -22.92
C GLN A 212 -0.89 14.15 -23.72
N ALA A 213 -1.98 13.96 -24.47
CA ALA A 213 -2.61 15.04 -25.24
C ALA A 213 -3.09 16.19 -24.34
N THR A 214 -3.66 15.85 -23.19
CA THR A 214 -4.15 16.83 -22.21
C THR A 214 -2.99 17.63 -21.62
N LEU A 215 -1.90 16.95 -21.21
CA LEU A 215 -0.69 17.58 -20.69
C LEU A 215 0.00 18.49 -21.71
N TYR A 216 0.14 18.04 -22.97
CA TYR A 216 0.66 18.91 -24.04
C TYR A 216 -0.25 20.10 -24.33
N GLY A 217 -1.57 19.93 -24.26
CA GLY A 217 -2.53 21.02 -24.37
C GLY A 217 -2.39 22.05 -23.26
N PHE A 218 -2.11 21.59 -22.04
CA PHE A 218 -1.84 22.45 -20.89
C PHE A 218 -0.46 23.13 -20.97
N LEU A 219 0.58 22.46 -21.48
CA LEU A 219 1.85 23.12 -21.79
C LEU A 219 1.69 24.24 -22.82
N ALA A 220 0.85 24.04 -23.83
CA ALA A 220 0.56 25.09 -24.81
C ALA A 220 -0.07 26.33 -24.17
N GLU A 221 -0.98 26.13 -23.22
CA GLU A 221 -1.57 27.18 -22.39
C GLU A 221 -0.51 27.94 -21.60
N LEU A 222 0.32 27.17 -20.89
CA LEU A 222 1.36 27.70 -20.02
C LEU A 222 2.36 28.55 -20.82
N TYR A 223 2.90 28.03 -21.92
CA TYR A 223 3.83 28.75 -22.77
C TYR A 223 3.21 29.99 -23.41
N HIS A 224 1.95 29.92 -23.85
CA HIS A 224 1.28 31.09 -24.42
C HIS A 224 1.14 32.22 -23.40
N ASN A 225 0.70 31.90 -22.18
CA ASN A 225 0.53 32.89 -21.11
C ASN A 225 1.85 33.57 -20.70
N HIS A 226 3.00 32.95 -21.00
CA HIS A 226 4.34 33.48 -20.71
C HIS A 226 5.05 34.07 -21.94
N GLY A 227 4.35 34.22 -23.08
CA GLY A 227 4.89 34.84 -24.29
C GLY A 227 5.76 33.91 -25.15
N GLU A 228 5.85 32.62 -24.81
CA GLU A 228 6.64 31.61 -25.53
C GLU A 228 5.84 31.02 -26.71
N GLY A 229 5.48 31.86 -27.69
CA GLY A 229 4.55 31.49 -28.77
C GLY A 229 5.00 30.29 -29.63
N LEU A 230 6.31 30.10 -29.83
CA LEU A 230 6.83 28.97 -30.60
C LEU A 230 6.67 27.64 -29.84
N ALA A 231 7.05 27.62 -28.56
CA ALA A 231 6.87 26.45 -27.70
C ALA A 231 5.38 26.12 -27.53
N ALA A 232 4.52 27.14 -27.39
CA ALA A 232 3.08 26.96 -27.32
C ALA A 232 2.51 26.25 -28.56
N ARG A 233 2.94 26.67 -29.77
CA ARG A 233 2.52 26.04 -31.02
C ARG A 233 3.01 24.59 -31.14
N GLN A 234 4.26 24.32 -30.77
CA GLN A 234 4.83 22.97 -30.81
C GLN A 234 4.08 22.02 -29.87
N SER A 235 3.83 22.44 -28.63
CA SER A 235 3.06 21.67 -27.65
C SER A 235 1.63 21.41 -28.13
N TRP A 236 0.96 22.42 -28.70
CA TRP A 236 -0.37 22.24 -29.27
C TRP A 236 -0.39 21.26 -30.46
N GLN A 237 0.60 21.32 -31.35
CA GLN A 237 0.71 20.37 -32.47
C GLN A 237 0.85 18.92 -31.99
N LYS A 238 1.69 18.68 -30.97
CA LYS A 238 1.81 17.36 -30.33
C LYS A 238 0.51 16.91 -29.68
N ALA A 239 -0.17 17.80 -28.96
CA ALA A 239 -1.48 17.52 -28.38
C ALA A 239 -2.51 17.11 -29.45
N LYS A 240 -2.55 17.85 -30.57
CA LYS A 240 -3.43 17.58 -31.71
C LYS A 240 -3.13 16.24 -32.37
N SER A 241 -1.86 15.87 -32.56
CA SER A 241 -1.51 14.58 -33.17
C SER A 241 -1.92 13.38 -32.32
N LEU A 242 -1.92 13.55 -30.99
CA LEU A 242 -2.29 12.50 -30.04
C LEU A 242 -3.82 12.36 -29.88
N ASN A 243 -4.52 13.49 -29.73
CA ASN A 243 -5.98 13.49 -29.61
C ASN A 243 -6.59 14.80 -30.15
N PRO A 244 -6.99 14.84 -31.43
CA PRO A 244 -7.59 16.03 -32.05
C PRO A 244 -8.92 16.46 -31.41
N LYS A 245 -9.61 15.55 -30.71
CA LYS A 245 -10.92 15.80 -30.11
C LYS A 245 -10.83 16.38 -28.70
N ASP A 246 -9.63 16.43 -28.13
CA ASP A 246 -9.38 16.92 -26.77
C ASP A 246 -9.84 18.38 -26.57
N LYS A 247 -10.31 18.69 -25.37
CA LYS A 247 -10.87 20.01 -25.02
C LYS A 247 -9.80 21.10 -25.08
N PHE A 248 -8.59 20.85 -24.58
CA PHE A 248 -7.50 21.82 -24.60
C PHE A 248 -7.03 22.07 -26.03
N VAL A 249 -6.94 21.01 -26.85
CA VAL A 249 -6.59 21.13 -28.28
C VAL A 249 -7.58 22.05 -29.01
N LYS A 250 -8.88 21.87 -28.79
CA LYS A 250 -9.93 22.71 -29.40
C LYS A 250 -9.92 24.15 -28.90
N LYS A 251 -9.70 24.36 -27.59
CA LYS A 251 -9.58 25.69 -26.97
C LYS A 251 -8.43 26.46 -27.62
N TRP A 252 -7.24 25.87 -27.67
CA TRP A 252 -6.02 26.54 -28.11
C TRP A 252 -5.91 26.73 -29.62
N ALA A 253 -6.59 25.90 -30.42
CA ALA A 253 -6.67 26.14 -31.85
C ALA A 253 -7.32 27.50 -32.20
N ARG A 254 -8.36 27.88 -31.44
CA ARG A 254 -9.04 29.17 -31.60
C ARG A 254 -8.17 30.34 -31.13
N VAL A 255 -7.50 30.18 -30.00
CA VAL A 255 -6.66 31.24 -29.40
C VAL A 255 -5.39 31.51 -30.21
N LEU A 256 -4.77 30.46 -30.77
CA LEU A 256 -3.56 30.61 -31.60
C LEU A 256 -3.87 31.05 -33.04
N GLY A 257 -5.14 31.23 -33.40
CA GLY A 257 -5.56 31.64 -34.74
C GLY A 257 -5.30 30.59 -35.83
N ILE A 258 -5.24 29.30 -35.47
CA ILE A 258 -4.89 28.20 -36.38
C ILE A 258 -6.16 27.48 -36.81
N SER A 259 -6.43 27.39 -38.12
CA SER A 259 -7.62 26.69 -38.61
C SER A 259 -7.56 25.19 -38.26
N MET A 260 -8.63 24.70 -37.63
CA MET A 260 -8.82 23.27 -37.40
C MET A 260 -9.40 22.66 -38.67
N ASN A 261 -8.54 22.32 -39.64
CA ASN A 261 -8.94 21.37 -40.68
C ASN A 261 -9.13 20.00 -40.00
N PHE A 262 -10.35 19.74 -39.54
CA PHE A 262 -10.83 18.39 -39.35
C PHE A 262 -10.97 17.82 -40.76
N GLY A 263 -10.11 16.88 -41.15
CA GLY A 263 -10.17 16.25 -42.46
C GLY A 263 -11.54 15.62 -42.68
N ILE A 264 -12.45 16.36 -43.32
CA ILE A 264 -13.58 15.79 -44.02
C ILE A 264 -12.95 15.27 -45.30
N SER A 265 -12.70 13.96 -45.35
CA SER A 265 -12.49 13.28 -46.62
C SER A 265 -13.81 13.43 -47.38
N LEU A 266 -13.87 14.43 -48.25
CA LEU A 266 -14.88 14.50 -49.30
C LEU A 266 -14.56 13.32 -50.23
N ILE A 267 -15.28 12.23 -50.02
CA ILE A 267 -15.42 11.16 -51.00
C ILE A 267 -16.24 11.79 -52.14
N PHE A 268 -15.56 12.14 -53.23
CA PHE A 268 -16.17 12.30 -54.54
C PHE A 268 -16.08 10.96 -55.28
#